data_AF-A0AB38SF44-F1
#
_entry.id   AF-A0AB38SF44-F1
#
_cell.length_a   1.000
_cell.length_b   1.000
_cell.length_c   1.000
_cell.angle_alpha   90.00
_cell.angle_beta   90.00
_cell.angle_gamma   90.00
#
_symmetry.space_group_name_H-M   'P 1'
#
loop_
_entity.id
_entity.type
_entity.pdbx_description
1 polymer ?
#
loop_
_entity_poly.entity_id
_entity_poly.type
_entity_poly.pdbx_seq_one_letter_code
_entity_poly.pdbx_strand_id
1 'polypeptide(L)'
;MEEVWTAPWYAIIDKHVCKAWEDELRKEIGPEHPLWNCGLRLIARRDDRDDAIFLVGDGRVAEVHLTWSGKPERSPWPRMAIFANMGQWRAARSASDET
;
A
#
# COMPACT_ATOMS: atom_id res chain seq x y z
N MET A 1 16.86 -1.26 -13.38
CA MET A 1 16.57 0.13 -13.00
C MET A 1 16.15 0.09 -11.55
N GLU A 2 16.99 0.55 -10.64
CA GLU A 2 16.62 0.69 -9.23
C GLU A 2 15.53 1.76 -9.14
N GLU A 3 14.34 1.39 -8.68
CA GLU A 3 13.28 2.36 -8.44
C GLU A 3 13.71 3.26 -7.29
N VAL A 4 13.98 4.52 -7.62
CA VAL A 4 14.37 5.52 -6.62
C VAL A 4 13.10 5.95 -5.87
N TRP A 5 13.06 5.63 -4.58
CA TRP A 5 12.04 6.11 -3.66
C TRP A 5 12.49 7.45 -3.06
N THR A 6 11.59 8.43 -3.04
CA THR A 6 11.82 9.70 -2.37
C THR A 6 11.36 9.62 -0.92
N ALA A 7 12.21 10.08 0.00
CA ALA A 7 11.83 10.20 1.41
C ALA A 7 10.48 10.96 1.53
N PRO A 8 9.56 10.53 2.40
CA PRO A 8 9.72 9.51 3.44
C PRO A 8 9.39 8.06 3.00
N TRP A 9 9.37 7.74 1.71
CA TRP A 9 9.14 6.40 1.19
C TRP A 9 10.42 5.58 1.05
N TYR A 10 10.34 4.30 1.40
CA TYR A 10 11.47 3.37 1.32
C TYR A 10 11.03 2.03 0.77
N ALA A 11 11.84 1.47 -0.14
CA ALA A 11 11.67 0.11 -0.61
C ALA A 11 11.85 -0.88 0.54
N ILE A 12 11.01 -1.89 0.60
CA ILE A 12 11.19 -3.03 1.51
C ILE A 12 11.66 -4.22 0.72
N ILE A 13 12.89 -4.63 0.99
CA ILE A 13 13.54 -5.79 0.33
C ILE A 13 13.42 -7.04 1.22
N ASP A 14 13.28 -6.84 2.53
CA ASP A 14 13.15 -7.94 3.47
C ASP A 14 11.80 -8.66 3.30
N LYS A 15 11.86 -9.92 2.89
CA LYS A 15 10.68 -10.73 2.59
C LYS A 15 9.82 -11.03 3.82
N HIS A 16 10.40 -11.08 5.03
CA HIS A 16 9.62 -11.29 6.25
C HIS A 16 8.81 -10.05 6.57
N VAL A 17 9.41 -8.87 6.42
CA VAL A 17 8.70 -7.59 6.57
C VAL A 17 7.59 -7.47 5.51
N CYS A 18 7.89 -7.72 4.23
CA CYS A 18 6.87 -7.74 3.17
C CYS A 18 5.70 -8.64 3.54
N LYS A 19 5.99 -9.89 3.91
CA LYS A 19 4.96 -10.87 4.25
C LYS A 19 4.11 -10.42 5.44
N ALA A 20 4.72 -9.88 6.50
CA ALA A 20 3.98 -9.44 7.68
C ALA A 20 2.96 -8.32 7.35
N TRP A 21 3.37 -7.34 6.54
CA TRP A 21 2.50 -6.25 6.11
C TRP A 21 1.39 -6.73 5.16
N GLU A 22 1.71 -7.64 4.24
CA GLU A 22 0.70 -8.22 3.35
C GLU A 22 -0.31 -9.09 4.11
N ASP A 23 0.13 -9.83 5.13
CA ASP A 23 -0.77 -10.58 6.02
C ASP A 23 -1.66 -9.63 6.83
N GLU A 24 -1.11 -8.54 7.35
CA GLU A 24 -1.90 -7.54 8.08
C GLU A 24 -2.95 -6.88 7.19
N LEU A 25 -2.57 -6.46 5.99
CA LEU A 25 -3.50 -5.93 5.01
C LEU A 25 -4.63 -6.93 4.72
N ARG A 26 -4.32 -8.22 4.56
CA ARG A 26 -5.32 -9.27 4.33
C ARG A 26 -6.29 -9.48 5.50
N LYS A 27 -5.87 -9.21 6.73
CA LYS A 27 -6.77 -9.27 7.90
C LYS A 27 -7.67 -8.04 7.99
N GLU A 28 -7.14 -6.88 7.63
CA GLU A 28 -7.87 -5.61 7.69
C GLU A 28 -8.87 -5.44 6.56
N ILE A 29 -8.55 -5.93 5.35
CA ILE A 29 -9.49 -5.91 4.22
C ILE A 29 -10.48 -7.08 4.33
N GLY A 30 -11.78 -6.79 4.25
CA GLY A 30 -12.82 -7.83 4.22
C GLY A 30 -13.16 -8.33 2.81
N PRO A 31 -14.06 -9.33 2.67
CA PRO A 31 -14.47 -9.90 1.38
C PRO A 31 -15.13 -8.91 0.41
N GLU A 32 -15.66 -7.80 0.92
CA GLU A 32 -16.26 -6.73 0.11
C GLU A 32 -15.22 -5.77 -0.49
N HIS A 33 -13.94 -5.95 -0.16
CA HIS A 33 -12.88 -5.05 -0.55
C HIS A 33 -12.36 -5.36 -1.97
N PRO A 34 -12.08 -4.34 -2.82
CA PRO A 34 -11.61 -4.55 -4.20
C PRO A 34 -10.22 -5.21 -4.31
N LEU A 35 -9.47 -5.22 -3.21
CA LEU A 35 -8.18 -5.93 -3.08
C LEU A 35 -8.31 -7.30 -2.41
N TRP A 36 -9.52 -7.70 -1.98
CA TRP A 36 -9.75 -9.02 -1.40
C TRP A 36 -9.39 -10.09 -2.42
N ASN A 37 -8.68 -11.12 -1.97
CA ASN A 37 -8.21 -12.23 -2.79
C ASN A 37 -7.34 -11.82 -4.02
N CYS A 38 -6.79 -10.61 -4.02
CA CYS A 38 -5.82 -10.17 -5.02
C CYS A 38 -4.39 -10.56 -4.63
N GLY A 39 -3.53 -10.77 -5.62
CA GLY A 39 -2.09 -10.94 -5.38
C GLY A 39 -1.47 -9.62 -4.94
N LEU A 40 -1.34 -9.39 -3.64
CA LEU A 40 -0.76 -8.17 -3.07
C LEU A 40 0.71 -8.41 -2.71
N ARG A 41 1.58 -7.51 -3.17
CA ARG A 41 3.01 -7.51 -2.86
C ARG A 41 3.44 -6.15 -2.32
N LEU A 42 4.00 -6.10 -1.12
CA LEU A 42 4.55 -4.86 -0.58
C LEU A 42 5.77 -4.42 -1.42
N ILE A 43 5.77 -3.17 -1.89
CA ILE A 43 6.89 -2.61 -2.66
C ILE A 43 7.58 -1.45 -1.93
N ALA A 44 6.84 -0.70 -1.12
CA ALA A 44 7.40 0.35 -0.28
C ALA A 44 6.53 0.63 0.93
N ARG A 45 7.12 1.23 1.95
CA ARG A 45 6.42 1.81 3.09
C ARG A 45 6.89 3.23 3.34
N ARG A 46 6.08 4.00 4.05
CA ARG A 46 6.53 5.23 4.70
C ARG A 46 7.15 4.95 6.05
N ASP A 47 8.03 5.85 6.47
CA ASP A 47 8.69 5.77 7.76
C ASP A 47 8.04 6.62 8.84
N ASP A 48 7.33 7.68 8.45
CA ASP A 48 6.66 8.62 9.35
C ASP A 48 5.20 8.25 9.65
N ARG A 49 4.62 7.30 8.90
CA ARG A 49 3.23 6.83 9.04
C ARG A 49 3.09 5.37 8.63
N ASP A 50 1.99 4.75 9.07
CA ASP A 50 1.56 3.40 8.69
C ASP A 50 1.02 3.30 7.26
N ASP A 51 1.56 4.11 6.33
CA ASP A 51 1.21 4.09 4.92
C ASP A 51 2.15 3.12 4.17
N ALA A 52 1.57 2.22 3.38
CA ALA A 52 2.30 1.26 2.56
C ALA A 52 1.76 1.19 1.13
N ILE A 53 2.66 0.86 0.20
CA ILE A 53 2.35 0.70 -1.22
C ILE A 53 2.44 -0.77 -1.57
N PHE A 54 1.35 -1.28 -2.12
CA PHE A 54 1.20 -2.64 -2.57
C PHE A 54 1.03 -2.67 -4.09
N LEU A 55 1.80 -3.52 -4.75
CA LEU A 55 1.55 -3.90 -6.13
C LEU A 55 0.49 -5.00 -6.15
N VAL A 56 -0.56 -4.78 -6.92
CA VAL A 56 -1.62 -5.74 -7.18
C VAL A 56 -1.21 -6.61 -8.37
N GLY A 57 -1.56 -7.90 -8.35
CA GLY A 57 -1.16 -8.88 -9.36
C GLY A 57 -1.62 -8.56 -10.79
N ASP A 58 -2.57 -7.63 -10.95
CA ASP A 58 -3.04 -7.12 -12.24
C ASP A 58 -2.28 -5.86 -12.72
N GLY A 59 -1.26 -5.41 -11.99
CA GLY A 59 -0.43 -4.26 -12.32
C GLY A 59 -0.86 -2.94 -11.67
N ARG A 60 -2.02 -2.92 -10.97
CA ARG A 60 -2.44 -1.75 -10.19
C ARG A 60 -1.55 -1.54 -8.97
N VAL A 61 -1.60 -0.32 -8.43
CA VAL A 61 -0.88 0.06 -7.21
C VAL A 61 -1.88 0.56 -6.17
N ALA A 62 -1.77 0.08 -4.93
CA ALA A 62 -2.59 0.53 -3.83
C ALA A 62 -1.73 1.17 -2.74
N GLU A 63 -2.00 2.43 -2.42
CA GLU A 63 -1.52 3.06 -1.17
C GLU A 63 -2.54 2.76 -0.09
N VAL A 64 -2.11 2.15 1.01
CA VAL A 64 -2.99 1.76 2.13
C VAL A 64 -2.40 2.26 3.44
N HIS A 65 -3.23 2.94 4.22
CA HIS A 65 -2.94 3.31 5.60
C HIS A 65 -3.43 2.18 6.51
N LEU A 66 -2.51 1.33 6.98
CA LEU A 66 -2.83 0.23 7.87
C LEU A 66 -3.18 0.75 9.27
N THR A 67 -4.11 0.07 9.92
CA THR A 67 -4.52 0.38 11.29
C THR A 67 -3.91 -0.56 12.33
N TRP A 68 -3.29 -1.66 11.87
CA TRP A 68 -2.73 -2.75 12.67
C TRP A 68 -3.75 -3.36 13.63
N SER A 69 -5.02 -3.33 13.25
CA SER A 69 -6.12 -3.76 14.14
C SER A 69 -6.25 -5.29 14.21
N GLY A 70 -5.59 -6.03 13.30
CA GLY A 70 -5.63 -7.49 13.22
C GLY A 70 -7.01 -8.06 12.88
N LYS A 71 -7.98 -7.24 12.45
CA LYS A 71 -9.36 -7.62 12.16
C LYS A 71 -9.91 -6.80 10.99
N PRO A 72 -10.96 -7.30 10.29
CA PRO A 72 -11.58 -6.53 9.23
C PRO A 72 -12.12 -5.20 9.76
N GLU A 73 -11.65 -4.10 9.18
CA GLU A 73 -12.11 -2.77 9.52
C GLU A 73 -13.44 -2.45 8.82
N ARG A 74 -14.18 -1.50 9.37
CA ARG A 74 -15.40 -0.97 8.73
C ARG A 74 -15.05 0.23 7.88
N SER A 75 -15.78 0.39 6.77
CA SER A 75 -15.69 1.57 5.92
C SER A 75 -15.74 2.87 6.75
N PRO A 76 -14.81 3.82 6.57
CA PRO A 76 -13.87 3.96 5.45
C PRO A 76 -12.43 3.41 5.72
N TRP A 77 -12.25 2.57 6.74
CA TRP A 77 -10.94 2.03 7.13
C TRP A 77 -10.70 0.59 6.61
N PRO A 78 -9.44 0.19 6.37
CA PRO A 78 -8.26 1.07 6.28
C PRO A 78 -8.42 2.08 5.12
N ARG A 79 -7.85 3.28 5.28
CA ARG A 79 -7.88 4.26 4.18
C ARG A 79 -7.02 3.74 3.04
N MET A 80 -7.56 3.76 1.84
CA MET A 80 -6.86 3.27 0.65
C MET A 80 -7.05 4.21 -0.54
N ALA A 81 -6.07 4.22 -1.42
CA ALA A 81 -6.17 4.80 -2.75
C ALA A 81 -5.59 3.80 -3.77
N ILE A 82 -6.38 3.46 -4.79
CA ILE A 82 -5.97 2.53 -5.85
C ILE A 82 -5.69 3.33 -7.12
N PHE A 83 -4.53 3.07 -7.71
CA PHE A 83 -4.01 3.71 -8.91
C PHE A 83 -3.81 2.65 -10.00
N ALA A 84 -3.96 3.05 -11.26
CA ALA A 84 -3.82 2.12 -12.38
C ALA A 84 -2.38 1.57 -12.51
N ASN A 85 -1.38 2.34 -12.07
CA ASN A 85 0.02 1.98 -12.10
C ASN A 85 0.85 2.92 -11.21
N MET A 86 2.14 2.60 -11.07
CA MET A 86 3.11 3.37 -10.27
C MET A 86 3.28 4.82 -10.76
N GLY A 87 3.13 5.08 -12.06
CA GLY A 87 3.23 6.41 -12.64
C GLY A 87 2.08 7.33 -12.19
N GLN A 88 0.85 6.82 -12.16
CA GLN A 88 -0.30 7.56 -11.63
C GLN A 88 -0.16 7.87 -10.14
N TRP A 89 0.29 6.90 -9.34
CA TRP A 89 0.57 7.13 -7.92
C TRP A 89 1.61 8.24 -7.73
N ARG A 90 2.72 8.20 -8.49
CA ARG A 90 3.76 9.24 -8.42
C ARG A 90 3.20 10.61 -8.76
N ALA A 91 2.44 10.72 -9.85
CA ALA A 91 1.81 11.97 -10.25
C ALA A 91 0.87 12.54 -9.17
N ALA A 92 0.08 11.68 -8.52
CA ALA A 92 -0.82 12.07 -7.43
C ALA A 92 -0.05 12.58 -6.20
N ARG A 93 1.09 11.97 -5.86
CA ARG A 93 1.89 12.38 -4.70
C ARG A 93 2.73 13.63 -4.96
N SER A 94 3.27 13.78 -6.17
CA SER A 94 3.96 15.01 -6.58
C SER A 94 3.01 16.22 -6.54
N ALA A 95 1.75 16.05 -6.94
CA ALA A 95 0.75 17.12 -6.87
C ALA A 95 0.33 17.47 -5.44
N SER A 96 0.49 16.56 -4.47
CA SER A 96 0.10 16.77 -3.07
C SER A 96 1.17 17.47 -2.22
N ASP A 97 2.41 17.61 -2.72
CA ASP A 97 3.52 18.30 -2.05
C ASP A 97 3.52 19.82 -2.31
N GLU A 98 2.63 20.30 -3.19
CA GLU A 98 2.54 21.70 -3.65
C GLU A 98 1.40 22.52 -3.00
N THR A 99 0.84 22.10 -1.85
CA THR A 99 -0.25 22.85 -1.16
C THR A 99 0.04 23.14 0.30
#